data_AF-A0A7C3L6R9-F1
#
_entry.id   AF-A0A7C3L6R9-F1
#
_cell.length_a   1.000
_cell.length_b   1.000
_cell.length_c   1.000
_cell.angle_alpha   90.00
_cell.angle_beta   90.00
_cell.angle_gamma   90.00
#
_symmetry.space_group_name_H-M   'P 1'
#
loop_
_entity.id
_entity.type
_entity.pdbx_description
1 polymer ?
#
loop_
_entity_poly.entity_id
_entity_poly.type
_entity_poly.pdbx_seq_one_letter_code
_entity_poly.pdbx_strand_id
1 'polypeptide(L)'
;MLTNRFGQYLISHGLVDEEAVYEALNTQIGQNIPIGKIALNERMLNVKQVFAVLNAQIDSKKLFGEIAVDLGFLTRSEVDNLLHIQQDCVVPVGKILVSMGKLDETVMKNMLRQFNKNQ
;
A
#
# COMPACT_ATOMS: atom_id res chain seq x y z
N MET A 1 -1.40 15.37 0.72
CA MET A 1 -1.82 14.80 -0.59
C MET A 1 -0.76 13.79 -1.01
N LEU A 2 -1.15 12.53 -1.26
CA LEU A 2 -0.27 11.57 -1.93
C LEU A 2 -0.04 12.08 -3.35
N THR A 3 1.18 12.50 -3.66
CA THR A 3 1.53 13.05 -4.98
C THR A 3 1.63 11.90 -5.98
N ASN A 4 0.49 11.47 -6.54
CA ASN A 4 0.48 10.47 -7.61
C ASN A 4 0.81 11.11 -8.97
N ARG A 5 2.11 11.20 -9.26
CA ARG A 5 2.62 11.78 -10.51
C ARG A 5 2.10 11.05 -11.76
N PHE A 6 1.91 9.73 -11.69
CA PHE A 6 1.42 8.97 -12.83
C PHE A 6 -0.08 9.17 -13.06
N GLY A 7 -0.89 9.25 -11.99
CA GLY A 7 -2.31 9.61 -12.08
C GLY A 7 -2.51 10.99 -12.68
N GLN A 8 -1.74 11.99 -12.24
CA GLN A 8 -1.74 13.34 -12.82
C GLN A 8 -1.32 13.32 -14.30
N TYR A 9 -0.32 12.51 -14.65
CA TYR A 9 0.10 12.34 -16.04
C TYR A 9 -1.06 11.79 -16.90
N LEU A 10 -1.80 10.78 -16.43
CA LEU A 10 -2.95 10.23 -17.15
C LEU A 10 -4.09 11.24 -17.31
N ILE A 11 -4.37 12.05 -16.27
CA ILE A 11 -5.37 13.14 -16.32
C ILE A 11 -4.99 14.18 -17.37
N SER A 12 -3.72 14.63 -17.38
CA SER A 12 -3.25 15.63 -18.34
C SER A 12 -3.32 15.18 -19.81
N HIS A 13 -3.38 13.86 -20.05
CA HIS A 13 -3.55 13.28 -21.38
C HIS A 13 -5.01 12.94 -21.71
N GLY A 14 -5.96 13.28 -20.84
CA GLY A 14 -7.39 13.04 -21.04
C GLY A 14 -7.79 11.56 -21.05
N LEU A 15 -6.96 10.68 -20.48
CA LEU A 15 -7.21 9.23 -20.48
C LEU A 15 -8.08 8.76 -19.32
N VAL A 16 -8.07 9.51 -18.21
CA VAL A 16 -8.87 9.28 -17.01
C VAL A 16 -9.25 10.64 -16.41
N ASP A 17 -10.35 10.69 -15.68
CA ASP A 17 -10.76 11.86 -14.91
C ASP A 17 -10.19 11.84 -13.48
N GLU A 18 -10.32 12.96 -12.77
CA GLU A 18 -9.86 13.10 -11.39
C GLU A 18 -10.58 12.15 -10.43
N GLU A 19 -11.87 11.91 -10.68
CA GLU A 19 -12.70 11.02 -9.85
C GLU A 19 -12.21 9.57 -9.93
N ALA A 20 -11.90 9.05 -11.13
CA ALA A 20 -11.36 7.71 -11.31
C ALA A 20 -9.99 7.56 -10.63
N VAL A 21 -9.12 8.58 -10.71
CA VAL A 21 -7.83 8.55 -10.01
C VAL A 21 -8.01 8.58 -8.50
N TYR A 22 -8.96 9.36 -8.00
CA TYR A 22 -9.31 9.41 -6.58
C TYR A 22 -9.87 8.09 -6.07
N GLU A 23 -10.82 7.47 -6.78
CA GLU A 23 -11.36 6.14 -6.47
C GLU A 23 -10.25 5.07 -6.48
N ALA A 24 -9.35 5.11 -7.47
CA ALA A 24 -8.25 4.17 -7.56
C ALA A 24 -7.25 4.32 -6.40
N LEU A 25 -6.96 5.56 -5.97
CA LEU A 25 -6.14 5.85 -4.80
C LEU A 25 -6.79 5.34 -3.50
N ASN A 26 -8.10 5.54 -3.32
CA ASN A 26 -8.81 5.02 -2.16
C ASN A 26 -8.81 3.49 -2.14
N THR A 27 -9.00 2.87 -3.30
CA THR A 27 -8.92 1.42 -3.47
C THR A 27 -7.51 0.91 -3.12
N GLN A 28 -6.47 1.61 -3.56
CA GLN A 28 -5.07 1.28 -3.26
C GLN A 28 -4.82 1.26 -1.74
N ILE A 29 -5.28 2.30 -1.04
CA ILE A 29 -5.15 2.41 0.42
C ILE A 29 -5.90 1.27 1.12
N GLY A 30 -7.12 0.95 0.67
CA GLY A 30 -7.93 -0.13 1.24
C GLY A 30 -7.37 -1.53 0.99
N GLN A 31 -6.55 -1.71 -0.04
CA GLN A 31 -5.91 -3.00 -0.36
C GLN A 31 -4.58 -3.22 0.39
N ASN A 32 -4.07 -2.23 1.12
CA ASN A 32 -2.83 -2.37 1.86
C ASN A 32 -2.90 -3.52 2.87
N ILE A 33 -2.03 -4.50 2.69
CA ILE A 33 -1.94 -5.66 3.57
C ILE A 33 -1.49 -5.18 4.95
N PRO A 34 -2.20 -5.49 6.05
CA PRO A 34 -1.76 -5.10 7.39
C PRO A 34 -0.38 -5.68 7.72
N ILE A 35 0.51 -4.87 8.33
CA ILE A 35 1.87 -5.31 8.67
C ILE A 35 1.91 -6.55 9.57
N GLY A 36 0.90 -6.79 10.42
CA GLY A 36 0.80 -8.01 11.22
C GLY A 36 0.63 -9.27 10.38
N LYS A 37 -0.03 -9.19 9.22
CA LYS A 37 -0.13 -10.30 8.26
C LYS A 37 1.18 -10.51 7.50
N ILE A 38 1.87 -9.42 7.17
CA ILE A 38 3.22 -9.49 6.59
C ILE A 38 4.18 -10.16 7.58
N ALA A 39 4.14 -9.77 8.85
CA ALA A 39 4.97 -10.34 9.90
C ALA A 39 4.76 -11.85 10.10
N LEU A 40 3.53 -12.35 9.91
CA LEU A 40 3.23 -13.79 9.89
C LEU A 40 3.86 -14.49 8.68
N ASN A 41 3.73 -13.90 7.49
CA ASN A 41 4.28 -14.47 6.26
C ASN A 41 5.82 -14.53 6.30
N GLU A 42 6.44 -13.45 6.80
CA GLU A 42 7.90 -13.35 7.00
C GLU A 42 8.40 -14.15 8.21
N ARG A 43 7.51 -14.84 8.94
CA ARG A 43 7.81 -15.60 10.17
C ARG A 43 8.47 -14.78 11.29
N MET A 44 8.36 -13.46 11.22
CA MET A 44 8.85 -12.52 12.24
C MET A 44 7.95 -12.55 13.47
N LEU A 45 6.64 -12.78 13.28
CA LEU A 45 5.69 -13.04 14.34
C LEU A 45 4.99 -14.38 14.09
N ASN A 46 4.65 -15.07 15.17
CA ASN A 46 3.71 -16.18 15.12
C ASN A 46 2.27 -15.72 15.42
N VAL A 47 1.29 -16.61 15.19
CA VAL A 47 -0.13 -16.32 15.38
C VAL A 47 -0.43 -15.83 16.79
N LYS A 48 0.16 -16.44 17.82
CA LYS A 48 -0.05 -16.05 19.23
C LYS A 48 0.46 -14.63 19.50
N GLN A 49 1.63 -14.28 18.97
CA GLN A 49 2.19 -12.93 19.12
C GLN A 49 1.33 -11.89 18.41
N VAL A 50 0.84 -12.18 17.20
CA VAL A 50 -0.08 -11.26 16.50
C VAL A 50 -1.35 -11.02 17.31
N PHE A 51 -1.98 -12.08 17.84
CA PHE A 51 -3.16 -11.91 18.70
C PHE A 51 -2.86 -11.12 19.97
N ALA A 52 -1.70 -11.32 20.60
CA ALA A 52 -1.30 -10.54 21.76
C ALA A 52 -1.15 -9.05 21.44
N VAL A 53 -0.54 -8.70 20.30
CA VAL A 53 -0.44 -7.31 19.84
C VAL A 53 -1.84 -6.72 19.55
N LEU A 54 -2.70 -7.45 18.85
CA LEU A 54 -4.07 -6.99 18.54
C LEU A 54 -4.90 -6.77 19.80
N ASN A 55 -4.82 -7.67 20.78
CA ASN A 55 -5.52 -7.53 22.05
C ASN A 55 -5.04 -6.29 22.82
N ALA A 56 -3.72 -6.07 22.87
CA ALA A 56 -3.14 -4.86 23.47
C ALA A 56 -3.49 -3.57 22.71
N GLN A 57 -3.90 -3.68 21.44
CA GLN A 57 -4.30 -2.55 20.61
C GLN A 57 -5.74 -2.08 20.89
N ILE A 58 -6.64 -2.96 21.38
CA ILE A 58 -8.07 -2.63 21.59
C ILE A 58 -8.26 -1.39 22.47
N ASP A 59 -7.51 -1.29 23.56
CA ASP A 59 -7.60 -0.20 24.53
C ASP A 59 -6.47 0.84 24.38
N SER A 60 -5.71 0.78 23.28
CA SER A 60 -4.51 1.59 23.05
C SER A 60 -4.67 2.52 21.86
N LYS A 61 -4.08 3.72 21.95
CA LYS A 61 -3.93 4.63 20.80
C LYS A 61 -2.70 4.33 19.94
N LYS A 62 -1.87 3.36 20.36
CA LYS A 62 -0.62 3.00 19.69
C LYS A 62 -0.89 2.16 18.43
N LEU A 63 0.00 2.29 17.46
CA LEU A 63 -0.02 1.49 16.25
C LEU A 63 0.46 0.07 16.53
N PHE A 64 0.06 -0.88 15.68
CA PHE A 64 0.44 -2.29 15.80
C PHE A 64 1.95 -2.49 15.98
N GLY A 65 2.76 -1.81 15.14
CA GLY A 65 4.22 -1.91 15.21
C GLY A 65 4.81 -1.38 16.52
N GLU A 66 4.25 -0.30 17.06
CA GLU A 66 4.70 0.27 18.35
C GLU A 66 4.42 -0.70 19.50
N ILE A 67 3.22 -1.29 19.52
CA ILE A 67 2.83 -2.28 20.53
C ILE A 67 3.69 -3.55 20.40
N ALA A 68 3.97 -4.00 19.18
CA ALA A 68 4.84 -5.15 18.95
C ALA A 68 6.26 -4.91 19.48
N VAL A 69 6.76 -3.67 19.41
CA VAL A 69 8.04 -3.26 20.01
C VAL A 69 7.96 -3.20 21.53
N ASP A 70 6.89 -2.62 22.08
CA ASP A 70 6.68 -2.54 23.53
C ASP A 70 6.57 -3.92 24.18
N LEU A 71 5.97 -4.89 23.48
CA LEU A 71 5.87 -6.29 23.91
C LEU A 71 7.16 -7.10 23.68
N GLY A 72 8.18 -6.50 23.07
CA GLY A 72 9.46 -7.16 22.76
C GLY A 72 9.38 -8.24 21.68
N PHE A 73 8.33 -8.22 20.85
CA PHE A 73 8.17 -9.19 19.76
C PHE A 73 8.85 -8.73 18.46
N LEU A 74 9.01 -7.42 18.28
CA LEU A 74 9.75 -6.82 17.16
C LEU A 74 10.69 -5.74 17.69
N THR A 75 11.74 -5.48 16.95
CA THR A 75 12.57 -4.27 17.07
C THR A 75 12.03 -3.17 16.16
N ARG A 76 12.45 -1.92 16.38
CA ARG A 76 12.09 -0.81 15.49
C ARG A 76 12.54 -1.07 14.04
N SER A 77 13.75 -1.60 13.86
CA SER A 77 14.29 -1.94 12.54
C SER A 77 13.47 -3.02 11.84
N GLU A 78 12.92 -3.97 12.58
CA GLU A 78 12.03 -5.01 12.02
C GLU A 78 10.67 -4.45 11.62
N VAL A 79 10.13 -3.50 12.39
CA VAL A 79 8.92 -2.75 12.00
C VAL A 79 9.18 -1.95 10.72
N ASP A 80 10.32 -1.27 10.62
CA ASP A 80 10.68 -0.52 9.42
C ASP A 80 10.79 -1.43 8.19
N ASN A 81 11.38 -2.62 8.35
CA ASN A 81 11.45 -3.63 7.28
C ASN A 81 10.04 -4.09 6.85
N LEU A 82 9.14 -4.35 7.81
CA LEU A 82 7.75 -4.73 7.50
C LEU A 82 6.99 -3.63 6.75
N LEU A 83 7.23 -2.36 7.10
CA LEU A 83 6.66 -1.21 6.40
C LEU A 83 7.21 -1.08 4.98
N HIS A 84 8.49 -1.39 4.77
CA HIS A 84 9.08 -1.41 3.44
C HIS A 84 8.45 -2.50 2.56
N ILE A 85 8.34 -3.72 3.09
CA ILE A 85 7.66 -4.84 2.40
C ILE A 85 6.19 -4.48 2.10
N GLN A 86 5.51 -3.82 3.04
CA GLN A 86 4.13 -3.35 2.83
C GLN A 86 4.03 -2.40 1.64
N GLN A 87 4.97 -1.46 1.51
CA GLN A 87 5.01 -0.50 0.40
C GLN A 87 5.26 -1.20 -0.95
N ASP A 88 6.09 -2.24 -0.98
CA ASP A 88 6.35 -3.01 -2.20
C ASP A 88 5.15 -3.86 -2.63
N CYS A 89 4.29 -4.26 -1.68
CA CYS A 89 3.05 -5.00 -1.97
C CYS A 89 1.93 -4.13 -2.54
N VAL A 90 2.09 -2.80 -2.56
CA VAL A 90 1.04 -1.88 -3.01
C VAL A 90 0.80 -2.02 -4.51
N VAL A 91 -0.43 -2.36 -4.88
CA VAL A 91 -0.82 -2.42 -6.30
C VAL A 91 -0.74 -1.02 -6.90
N PRO A 92 0.00 -0.80 -8.01
CA PRO A 92 0.11 0.53 -8.61
C PRO A 92 -1.24 1.07 -9.09
N VAL A 93 -1.50 2.37 -8.94
CA VAL A 93 -2.76 3.01 -9.35
C VAL A 93 -3.14 2.75 -10.80
N GLY A 94 -2.17 2.69 -11.71
CA GLY A 94 -2.44 2.34 -13.12
C GLY A 94 -3.07 0.95 -13.29
N LYS A 95 -2.67 -0.04 -12.47
CA LYS A 95 -3.25 -1.38 -12.48
C LYS A 95 -4.64 -1.39 -11.85
N ILE A 96 -4.87 -0.57 -10.83
CA ILE A 96 -6.18 -0.43 -10.20
C ILE A 96 -7.18 0.20 -11.19
N LEU A 97 -6.79 1.28 -11.89
CA LEU A 97 -7.60 1.91 -12.94
C LEU A 97 -7.99 0.92 -14.04
N VAL A 98 -7.08 0.01 -14.42
CA VAL A 98 -7.38 -1.08 -15.37
C VAL A 98 -8.39 -2.06 -14.78
N SER A 99 -8.22 -2.48 -13.53
CA SER A 99 -9.15 -3.40 -12.86
C SER A 99 -10.56 -2.81 -12.68
N MET A 100 -10.66 -1.48 -12.56
CA MET A 100 -11.93 -0.75 -12.48
C MET A 100 -12.58 -0.52 -13.86
N GLY A 101 -11.93 -0.93 -14.97
CA GLY A 101 -12.39 -0.66 -16.33
C GLY A 101 -12.31 0.81 -16.75
N LYS A 102 -11.60 1.65 -15.98
CA LYS A 102 -11.42 3.08 -16.25
C LYS A 102 -10.25 3.38 -17.19
N LEU A 103 -9.40 2.38 -17.44
CA LEU A 103 -8.23 2.50 -18.33
C LEU A 103 -7.96 1.17 -19.03
N ASP A 104 -7.65 1.19 -20.32
CA ASP A 104 -7.23 -0.01 -21.03
C ASP A 104 -5.81 -0.45 -20.62
N GLU A 105 -5.57 -1.77 -20.52
CA GLU A 105 -4.26 -2.28 -20.08
C GLU A 105 -3.13 -1.96 -21.07
N THR A 106 -3.41 -2.01 -22.37
CA THR A 106 -2.43 -1.70 -23.42
C THR A 106 -2.08 -0.22 -23.38
N VAL A 107 -3.08 0.64 -23.26
CA VAL A 107 -2.90 2.10 -23.10
C VAL A 107 -2.10 2.40 -21.84
N MET A 108 -2.44 1.79 -20.70
CA MET A 108 -1.73 1.95 -19.44
C MET A 108 -0.24 1.61 -19.57
N LYS A 109 0.09 0.46 -20.16
CA LYS A 109 1.49 0.03 -20.38
C LYS A 109 2.25 1.00 -21.29
N ASN A 110 1.61 1.50 -22.34
CA ASN A 110 2.20 2.46 -23.26
C ASN A 110 2.47 3.81 -22.58
N MET A 111 1.51 4.32 -21.81
CA MET A 111 1.66 5.57 -21.07
C MET A 111 2.71 5.49 -19.98
N LEU A 112 2.79 4.35 -19.28
CA LEU A 112 3.83 4.12 -18.27
C LEU A 112 5.23 4.14 -18.89
N ARG A 113 5.40 3.54 -20.07
CA ARG A 113 6.67 3.58 -20.81
C ARG A 113 7.05 5.01 -21.22
N GLN A 114 6.09 5.82 -21.66
CA GLN A 114 6.34 7.22 -22.02
C GLN A 114 6.68 8.07 -20.79
N PHE A 115 5.93 7.88 -19.71
CA PHE A 115 6.15 8.56 -18.44
C PHE A 115 7.57 8.30 -17.89
N ASN A 116 8.05 7.05 -17.93
CA ASN A 116 9.39 6.69 -17.47
C ASN A 116 10.53 7.19 -18.37
N LYS A 117 10.25 7.52 -19.64
CA LYS A 117 11.26 8.10 -20.56
C LYS A 117 11.44 9.61 -20.37
N ASN A 118 10.43 10.27 -19.80
CA ASN A 118 10.39 11.71 -19.61
C ASN A 118 10.74 12.14 -18.17
N GLN A 119 11.30 11.22 -17.37
CA GLN A 119 11.85 11.46 -16.02
C GLN A 119 13.35 11.29 -16.01
#